data_AF-A0A0C1E7F1-F1
#
_entry.id   AF-A0A0C1E7F1-F1
#
_cell.length_a   1.000
_cell.length_b   1.000
_cell.length_c   1.000
_cell.angle_alpha   90.00
_cell.angle_beta   90.00
_cell.angle_gamma   90.00
#
_symmetry.space_group_name_H-M   'P 1'
#
loop_
_entity.id
_entity.type
_entity.pdbx_description
1 polymer ?
#
loop_
_entity_poly.entity_id
_entity_poly.type
_entity_poly.pdbx_seq_one_letter_code
_entity_poly.pdbx_strand_id
1 'polypeptide(L)'
;MMHCPSCHSRFFLYRSEKDRQASFCPFCGHSLQGEVPQKDEEELIPLISEDIPSKESVKYSIGPYQVLDPIGKGGMGEVLLAYDTSCGRKIALKKIREDLADCAPITRRFLKEARITSQLTHPAIIPIYTIQAKDAPTYYTMPFVEGNTLKQILRTAREQEKEAKKQSKVASPL
;
A
#
# COMPACT_ATOMS: atom_id res chain seq x y z
N MET A 1 -7.11 -23.27 33.54
CA MET A 1 -7.96 -23.07 32.34
C MET A 1 -8.76 -21.81 32.57
N MET A 2 -8.68 -20.83 31.68
CA MET A 2 -9.44 -19.59 31.81
C MET A 2 -10.62 -19.57 30.85
N HIS A 3 -11.69 -18.89 31.24
CA HIS A 3 -12.93 -18.76 30.50
C HIS A 3 -13.24 -17.28 30.34
N CYS A 4 -13.50 -16.85 29.11
CA CYS A 4 -13.94 -15.49 28.85
C CYS A 4 -15.45 -15.34 29.13
N PRO A 5 -15.89 -14.41 29.99
CA PRO A 5 -17.32 -14.20 30.24
C PRO A 5 -18.07 -13.63 29.02
N SER A 6 -17.36 -13.01 28.07
CA SER A 6 -17.97 -12.39 26.89
C SER A 6 -18.17 -13.36 25.72
N CYS A 7 -17.17 -14.17 25.35
CA CYS A 7 -17.26 -15.06 24.18
C CYS A 7 -17.28 -16.56 24.54
N HIS A 8 -17.32 -16.89 25.83
CA HIS A 8 -17.32 -18.25 26.38
C HIS A 8 -16.15 -19.16 25.96
N SER A 9 -15.16 -18.61 25.28
CA SER A 9 -14.00 -19.35 24.80
C SER A 9 -13.14 -19.80 25.97
N ARG A 10 -12.77 -21.08 25.97
CA ARG A 10 -11.89 -21.69 26.97
C ARG A 10 -10.47 -21.74 26.44
N PHE A 11 -9.52 -21.28 27.23
CA PHE A 11 -8.13 -21.22 26.79
C PHE A 11 -7.14 -21.41 27.93
N PHE A 12 -5.91 -21.75 27.54
CA PHE A 12 -4.77 -21.85 28.43
C PHE A 12 -3.77 -20.78 28.04
N LEU A 13 -3.36 -19.95 29.00
CA LEU A 13 -2.12 -19.21 28.83
C LEU A 13 -0.97 -20.19 29.04
N TYR A 14 -0.31 -20.57 27.95
CA TYR A 14 1.02 -21.16 28.04
C TYR A 14 2.03 -20.02 27.99
N ARG A 15 2.54 -19.55 29.13
CA ARG A 15 3.82 -18.84 29.14
C ARG A 15 4.53 -18.83 30.50
N SER A 16 5.85 -18.94 30.41
CA SER A 16 6.83 -19.37 31.40
C SER A 16 7.22 -18.35 32.47
N GLU A 17 6.30 -17.49 32.91
CA GLU A 17 6.53 -16.57 34.04
C GLU A 17 5.35 -16.73 35.01
N LYS A 18 5.63 -17.30 36.18
CA LYS A 18 4.64 -17.92 37.08
C LYS A 18 3.55 -16.98 37.65
N ASP A 19 3.63 -15.66 37.46
CA ASP A 19 2.84 -14.71 38.26
C ASP A 19 2.07 -13.63 37.47
N ARG A 20 1.93 -13.71 36.14
CA ARG A 20 1.10 -12.75 35.37
C ARG A 20 -0.24 -13.37 34.93
N GLN A 21 -1.34 -12.90 35.53
CA GLN A 21 -2.70 -13.19 35.05
C GLN A 21 -2.93 -12.53 33.68
N ALA A 22 -3.63 -13.20 32.75
CA ALA A 22 -4.00 -12.54 31.49
C ALA A 22 -4.93 -11.38 31.81
N SER A 23 -4.61 -10.22 31.27
CA SER A 23 -5.46 -9.04 31.31
C SER A 23 -6.51 -9.04 30.21
N PHE A 24 -6.39 -9.89 29.17
CA PHE A 24 -7.30 -9.94 28.03
C PHE A 24 -7.55 -11.37 27.51
N CYS A 25 -8.74 -11.61 26.95
CA CYS A 25 -9.07 -12.84 26.23
C CYS A 25 -8.45 -12.83 24.81
N PRO A 26 -7.70 -13.86 24.40
CA PRO A 26 -7.02 -13.88 23.10
C PRO A 26 -7.94 -14.13 21.90
N PHE A 27 -9.22 -14.43 22.11
CA PHE A 27 -10.18 -14.73 21.03
C PHE A 27 -11.05 -13.54 20.68
N CYS A 28 -11.46 -12.75 21.69
CA CYS A 28 -12.37 -11.63 21.51
C CYS A 28 -11.81 -10.30 22.00
N GLY A 29 -10.65 -10.28 22.65
CA GLY A 29 -10.02 -9.07 23.19
C GLY A 29 -10.65 -8.54 24.48
N HIS A 30 -11.67 -9.21 25.04
CA HIS A 30 -12.34 -8.77 26.27
C HIS A 30 -11.36 -8.67 27.44
N SER A 31 -11.39 -7.53 28.15
CA SER A 31 -10.61 -7.33 29.37
C SER A 31 -11.06 -8.30 30.45
N LEU A 32 -10.11 -8.98 31.08
CA LEU A 32 -10.37 -9.86 32.22
C LEU A 32 -10.12 -9.15 33.56
N GLN A 33 -9.68 -7.88 33.51
CA GLN A 33 -9.26 -7.08 34.68
C GLN A 33 -9.99 -5.73 34.78
N GLY A 34 -11.07 -5.50 34.03
CA GLY A 34 -11.86 -4.26 34.11
C GLY A 34 -13.11 -4.26 33.24
N GLU A 35 -14.04 -3.35 33.53
CA GLU A 35 -15.28 -3.18 32.77
C GLU A 35 -14.97 -2.72 31.34
N VAL A 36 -15.45 -3.48 30.36
CA VAL A 36 -15.40 -3.11 28.95
C VAL A 36 -16.56 -2.12 28.71
N PRO A 37 -16.31 -0.93 28.15
CA PRO A 37 -17.40 -0.04 27.73
C PRO A 37 -18.37 -0.83 26.86
N GLN A 38 -19.67 -0.76 27.19
CA GLN A 38 -20.68 -1.46 26.42
C GLN A 38 -20.58 -1.01 24.96
N LYS A 39 -20.45 -2.00 24.08
CA LYS A 39 -20.28 -1.79 22.66
C LYS A 39 -21.64 -1.38 22.11
N ASP A 40 -21.86 -0.09 21.92
CA ASP A 40 -23.03 0.40 21.18
C ASP A 40 -22.95 -0.22 19.78
N GLU A 41 -23.86 -1.16 19.48
CA GLU A 41 -23.77 -2.02 18.29
C GLU A 41 -23.96 -1.28 16.95
N GLU A 42 -24.25 0.03 16.98
CA GLU A 42 -24.69 0.80 15.81
C GLU A 42 -23.62 1.71 15.18
N GLU A 43 -22.39 1.75 15.69
CA GLU A 43 -21.24 2.33 14.97
C GLU A 43 -20.26 1.25 14.51
N LEU A 44 -20.74 0.31 13.70
CA LEU A 44 -19.86 -0.38 12.78
C LEU A 44 -19.36 0.63 11.75
N ILE A 45 -18.24 1.31 12.06
CA ILE A 45 -17.49 2.05 11.05
C ILE A 45 -17.22 1.05 9.91
N PRO A 46 -17.64 1.33 8.66
CA PRO A 46 -17.40 0.45 7.52
C PRO A 46 -15.90 0.47 7.17
N LEU A 47 -15.07 -0.15 8.02
CA LEU A 47 -13.64 0.10 8.00
C LEU A 47 -12.91 -0.53 6.80
N ILE A 48 -13.51 -1.47 6.05
CA ILE A 48 -12.75 -2.29 5.07
C ILE A 48 -13.55 -2.71 3.81
N SER A 49 -14.87 -2.51 3.72
CA SER A 49 -15.67 -3.19 2.68
C SER A 49 -15.74 -2.51 1.31
N GLU A 50 -15.42 -1.23 1.17
CA GLU A 50 -15.74 -0.49 -0.06
C GLU A 50 -14.71 -0.63 -1.20
N ASP A 51 -13.48 -1.07 -0.90
CA ASP A 51 -12.35 -1.08 -1.86
C ASP A 51 -11.83 -2.48 -2.24
N ILE A 52 -12.50 -3.55 -1.81
CA ILE A 52 -12.10 -4.92 -2.16
C ILE A 52 -12.37 -5.14 -3.66
N PRO A 53 -11.35 -5.45 -4.48
CA PRO A 53 -11.55 -5.67 -5.90
C PRO A 53 -12.44 -6.90 -6.16
N SER A 54 -13.37 -6.79 -7.12
CA SER A 54 -14.11 -7.96 -7.60
C SER A 54 -13.15 -8.95 -8.28
N LYS A 55 -13.50 -10.23 -8.26
CA LYS A 55 -12.64 -11.28 -8.82
C LYS A 55 -12.35 -11.08 -10.32
N GLU A 56 -13.25 -10.44 -11.08
CA GLU A 56 -13.03 -10.15 -12.50
C GLU A 56 -12.00 -9.05 -12.74
N SER A 57 -11.76 -8.16 -11.78
CA SER A 57 -10.82 -7.04 -11.92
C SER A 57 -9.34 -7.43 -11.72
N VAL A 58 -9.10 -8.61 -11.14
CA VAL A 58 -7.74 -9.11 -10.87
C VAL A 58 -7.16 -9.76 -12.11
N LYS A 59 -6.04 -9.23 -12.60
CA LYS A 59 -5.35 -9.77 -13.80
C LYS A 59 -4.46 -10.96 -13.47
N TYR A 60 -3.67 -10.84 -12.41
CA TYR A 60 -2.78 -11.88 -11.90
C TYR A 60 -2.33 -11.51 -10.47
N SER A 61 -1.58 -12.38 -9.81
CA SER A 61 -1.07 -12.12 -8.45
C SER A 61 0.46 -12.19 -8.39
N ILE A 62 1.05 -11.36 -7.54
CA ILE A 62 2.47 -11.41 -7.16
C ILE A 62 2.50 -11.55 -5.65
N GLY A 63 2.79 -12.76 -5.14
CA GLY A 63 2.69 -13.03 -3.70
C GLY A 63 1.28 -12.69 -3.16
N PRO A 64 1.16 -11.90 -2.07
CA PRO A 64 -0.13 -11.51 -1.49
C PRO A 64 -0.83 -10.36 -2.27
N TYR A 65 -0.24 -9.86 -3.35
CA TYR A 65 -0.74 -8.70 -4.08
C TYR A 65 -1.52 -9.12 -5.32
N GLN A 66 -2.79 -8.71 -5.40
CA GLN A 66 -3.64 -8.89 -6.58
C GLN A 66 -3.43 -7.71 -7.53
N VAL A 67 -2.86 -7.95 -8.71
CA VAL A 67 -2.58 -6.88 -9.69
C VAL A 67 -3.86 -6.50 -10.44
N LEU A 68 -4.16 -5.21 -10.44
CA LEU A 68 -5.34 -4.62 -11.09
C LEU A 68 -4.95 -3.99 -12.43
N ASP A 69 -4.06 -3.00 -12.43
CA ASP A 69 -3.72 -2.24 -13.64
C ASP A 69 -2.26 -1.80 -13.71
N PRO A 70 -1.64 -1.72 -14.90
CA PRO A 70 -0.40 -0.98 -15.07
C PRO A 70 -0.67 0.52 -14.99
N ILE A 71 0.02 1.22 -14.09
CA ILE A 71 -0.16 2.67 -13.89
C ILE A 71 1.07 3.49 -14.30
N GLY A 72 2.20 2.84 -14.57
CA GLY A 72 3.39 3.53 -15.07
C GLY A 72 4.42 2.58 -15.65
N LYS A 73 5.16 3.06 -16.65
CA LYS A 73 6.28 2.33 -17.25
C LYS A 73 7.46 3.29 -17.41
N GLY A 74 8.60 2.91 -16.83
CA GLY A 74 9.85 3.62 -16.96
C GLY A 74 10.88 2.82 -17.76
N GLY A 75 12.11 3.33 -17.80
CA GLY A 75 13.22 2.62 -18.47
C GLY A 75 13.57 1.30 -17.79
N MET A 76 13.53 1.25 -16.46
CA MET A 76 13.99 0.13 -15.65
C MET A 76 12.88 -0.83 -15.21
N GLY A 77 11.68 -0.31 -15.00
CA GLY A 77 10.63 -1.01 -14.28
C GLY A 77 9.26 -0.51 -14.69
N GLU A 78 8.26 -1.24 -14.25
CA GLU A 78 6.85 -0.88 -14.36
C GLU A 78 6.24 -0.75 -12.97
N VAL A 79 5.26 0.14 -12.86
CA VAL A 79 4.48 0.37 -11.64
C VAL A 79 3.07 -0.12 -11.92
N LEU A 80 2.59 -0.97 -11.03
CA LEU A 80 1.30 -1.62 -11.08
C LEU A 80 0.45 -1.12 -9.91
N LEU A 81 -0.82 -0.82 -10.16
CA LEU A 81 -1.85 -0.76 -9.15
C LEU A 81 -2.17 -2.19 -8.73
N ALA A 82 -2.07 -2.47 -7.43
CA ALA A 82 -2.40 -3.76 -6.87
C ALA A 82 -3.19 -3.60 -5.57
N TYR A 83 -3.90 -4.65 -5.19
CA TYR A 83 -4.56 -4.75 -3.90
C TYR A 83 -3.75 -5.68 -2.98
N ASP A 84 -3.38 -5.16 -1.82
CA ASP A 84 -2.73 -5.91 -0.76
C ASP A 84 -3.78 -6.67 0.04
N THR A 85 -3.87 -7.99 -0.18
CA THR A 85 -4.84 -8.85 0.49
C THR A 85 -4.57 -9.03 1.98
N SER A 86 -3.33 -8.76 2.43
CA SER A 86 -2.96 -8.89 3.84
C SER A 86 -3.37 -7.65 4.64
N CYS A 87 -3.21 -6.46 4.06
CA CYS A 87 -3.56 -5.20 4.70
C CYS A 87 -4.93 -4.63 4.29
N GLY A 88 -5.57 -5.16 3.25
CA GLY A 88 -6.87 -4.72 2.76
C GLY A 88 -6.87 -3.35 2.08
N ARG A 89 -5.86 -3.03 1.27
CA ARG A 89 -5.71 -1.69 0.65
C ARG A 89 -5.09 -1.71 -0.75
N LYS A 90 -5.39 -0.67 -1.55
CA LYS A 90 -4.70 -0.41 -2.82
C LYS A 90 -3.28 0.09 -2.56
N ILE A 91 -2.32 -0.43 -3.33
CA ILE A 91 -0.90 -0.08 -3.28
C ILE A 91 -0.34 0.08 -4.69
N ALA A 92 0.77 0.80 -4.80
CA ALA A 92 1.60 0.80 -5.99
C ALA A 92 2.74 -0.22 -5.82
N LEU A 93 2.84 -1.17 -6.74
CA LEU A 93 3.90 -2.17 -6.80
C LEU A 93 4.82 -1.85 -7.98
N LYS A 94 6.07 -1.49 -7.70
CA LYS A 94 7.07 -1.32 -8.76
C LYS A 94 7.87 -2.61 -8.89
N LYS A 95 7.96 -3.15 -10.09
CA LYS A 95 8.81 -4.32 -10.41
C LYS A 95 9.79 -4.01 -11.53
N ILE A 96 10.88 -4.77 -11.59
CA ILE A 96 11.78 -4.78 -12.75
C ILE A 96 11.01 -5.40 -13.92
N ARG A 97 11.18 -4.83 -15.12
CA ARG A 97 10.56 -5.40 -16.32
C ARG A 97 11.19 -6.75 -16.64
N GLU A 98 10.40 -7.66 -17.22
CA GLU A 98 10.83 -9.02 -17.55
C GLU A 98 12.09 -9.03 -18.43
N ASP A 99 12.16 -8.12 -19.41
CA ASP A 99 13.29 -8.00 -20.33
C ASP A 99 14.60 -7.52 -19.68
N LEU A 100 14.56 -7.12 -18.40
CA LEU A 100 15.69 -6.58 -17.66
C LEU A 100 15.96 -7.36 -16.36
N ALA A 101 15.19 -8.42 -16.06
CA ALA A 101 15.22 -9.13 -14.78
C ALA A 101 16.61 -9.74 -14.47
N ASP A 102 17.29 -10.27 -15.48
CA ASP A 102 18.59 -10.91 -15.36
C ASP A 102 19.78 -9.92 -15.40
N CYS A 103 19.51 -8.63 -15.60
CA CYS A 103 20.56 -7.63 -15.67
C CYS A 103 21.02 -7.19 -14.27
N ALA A 104 22.08 -7.83 -13.76
CA ALA A 104 22.60 -7.56 -12.41
C ALA A 104 22.84 -6.06 -12.07
N PRO A 105 23.40 -5.22 -12.97
CA PRO A 105 23.53 -3.78 -12.72
C PRO A 105 22.19 -3.08 -12.49
N ILE A 106 21.16 -3.46 -13.23
CA ILE A 106 19.80 -2.93 -13.11
C ILE A 106 19.22 -3.37 -11.76
N THR A 107 19.22 -4.67 -11.46
CA THR A 107 18.73 -5.18 -10.17
C THR A 107 19.43 -4.53 -8.97
N ARG A 108 20.75 -4.32 -9.05
CA ARG A 108 21.51 -3.61 -8.01
C ARG A 108 21.06 -2.16 -7.84
N ARG A 109 20.85 -1.42 -8.94
CA ARG A 109 20.37 -0.03 -8.86
C ARG A 109 18.96 0.02 -8.28
N PHE A 110 18.11 -0.94 -8.64
CA PHE A 110 16.71 -1.01 -8.22
C PHE A 110 16.62 -1.14 -6.71
N LEU A 111 17.33 -2.13 -6.17
CA LEU A 111 17.38 -2.41 -4.75
C LEU A 111 18.09 -1.29 -3.99
N LYS A 112 19.08 -0.63 -4.58
CA LYS A 112 19.73 0.54 -3.96
C LYS A 112 18.76 1.71 -3.81
N GLU A 113 18.02 2.05 -4.87
CA GLU A 113 16.99 3.11 -4.82
C GLU A 113 15.93 2.79 -3.76
N ALA A 114 15.43 1.55 -3.74
CA ALA A 114 14.44 1.11 -2.76
C ALA A 114 14.98 1.19 -1.32
N ARG A 115 16.16 0.63 -1.05
CA ARG A 115 16.76 0.63 0.30
C ARG A 115 17.08 2.02 0.81
N ILE A 116 17.51 2.94 -0.05
CA ILE A 116 17.74 4.34 0.34
C ILE A 116 16.41 4.98 0.71
N THR A 117 15.40 4.84 -0.15
CA THR A 117 14.08 5.45 0.06
C THR A 117 13.40 4.91 1.32
N SER A 118 13.54 3.61 1.62
CA SER A 118 12.95 2.99 2.81
C SER A 118 13.55 3.49 4.14
N GLN A 119 14.69 4.17 4.11
CA GLN A 119 15.33 4.77 5.29
C GLN A 119 14.90 6.23 5.50
N LEU A 120 14.17 6.83 4.57
CA LEU A 120 13.75 8.22 4.63
C LEU A 120 12.34 8.31 5.21
N THR A 121 12.15 9.18 6.20
CA THR A 121 10.85 9.49 6.78
C THR A 121 10.59 10.98 6.65
N HIS A 122 9.71 11.37 5.73
CA HIS A 122 9.33 12.76 5.50
C HIS A 122 7.98 12.82 4.76
N PRO A 123 7.07 13.78 5.06
CA PRO A 123 5.76 13.88 4.41
C PRO A 123 5.81 13.97 2.87
N ALA A 124 6.88 14.57 2.32
CA ALA A 124 7.09 14.71 0.88
C ALA A 124 7.83 13.53 0.22
N ILE A 125 8.11 12.45 0.96
CA ILE A 125 8.79 11.26 0.45
C ILE A 125 7.83 10.07 0.58
N ILE A 126 7.58 9.39 -0.52
CA ILE A 126 6.72 8.20 -0.52
C ILE A 126 7.43 7.07 0.23
N PRO A 127 6.86 6.56 1.34
CA PRO A 127 7.45 5.47 2.09
C PRO A 127 7.38 4.15 1.31
N ILE A 128 8.34 3.26 1.57
CA ILE A 128 8.31 1.89 1.06
C ILE A 128 7.76 0.97 2.14
N TYR A 129 6.76 0.18 1.79
CA TYR A 129 6.17 -0.81 2.69
C TYR A 129 6.96 -2.12 2.71
N THR A 130 7.38 -2.63 1.55
CA THR A 130 8.08 -3.92 1.45
C THR A 130 9.03 -3.94 0.26
N ILE A 131 10.13 -4.68 0.38
CA ILE A 131 11.09 -4.96 -0.70
C ILE A 131 11.23 -6.48 -0.82
N GLN A 132 10.92 -7.03 -1.99
CA GLN A 132 11.15 -8.44 -2.33
C GLN A 132 12.33 -8.56 -3.29
N ALA A 133 13.40 -9.19 -2.82
CA ALA A 133 14.68 -9.30 -3.56
C ALA A 133 15.18 -10.74 -3.72
N LYS A 134 14.55 -11.71 -3.05
CA LYS A 134 15.03 -13.11 -3.04
C LYS A 134 14.50 -13.91 -4.21
N ASP A 135 13.25 -13.66 -4.59
CA ASP A 135 12.54 -14.40 -5.63
C ASP A 135 12.12 -13.46 -6.76
N ALA A 136 12.00 -14.00 -7.98
CA ALA A 136 11.43 -13.27 -9.09
C ALA A 136 9.88 -13.20 -8.98
N PRO A 137 9.26 -12.08 -9.36
CA PRO A 137 9.91 -10.83 -9.78
C PRO A 137 10.50 -10.07 -8.58
N THR A 138 11.60 -9.34 -8.80
CA THR A 138 12.08 -8.35 -7.82
C THR A 138 11.17 -7.13 -7.84
N TYR A 139 10.62 -6.76 -6.68
CA TYR A 139 9.69 -5.65 -6.56
C TYR A 139 9.79 -4.92 -5.22
N TYR A 140 9.19 -3.74 -5.13
CA TYR A 140 8.86 -3.09 -3.87
C TYR A 140 7.47 -2.46 -3.93
N THR A 141 6.85 -2.29 -2.77
CA THR A 141 5.49 -1.74 -2.62
C THR A 141 5.52 -0.42 -1.88
N MET A 142 4.57 0.45 -2.21
CA MET A 142 4.45 1.80 -1.67
C MET A 142 2.99 2.25 -1.70
N PRO A 143 2.60 3.32 -0.99
CA PRO A 143 1.26 3.88 -1.10
C PRO A 143 0.88 4.15 -2.56
N PHE A 144 -0.33 3.78 -2.93
CA PHE A 144 -0.93 4.30 -4.14
C PHE A 144 -1.38 5.74 -3.86
N VAL A 145 -0.96 6.67 -4.72
CA VAL A 145 -1.33 8.09 -4.62
C VAL A 145 -2.21 8.42 -5.81
N GLU A 146 -3.44 8.82 -5.53
CA GLU A 146 -4.37 9.29 -6.55
C GLU A 146 -4.01 10.70 -7.00
N GLY A 147 -4.19 10.96 -8.29
CA GLY A 147 -3.96 12.28 -8.90
C GLY A 147 -2.97 12.25 -10.06
N ASN A 148 -2.39 13.42 -10.35
CA ASN A 148 -1.49 13.60 -11.48
C ASN A 148 -0.03 13.54 -11.05
N THR A 149 0.79 12.91 -11.88
CA THR A 149 2.25 12.96 -11.75
C THR A 149 2.74 14.39 -11.98
N LEU A 150 3.84 14.78 -11.34
CA LEU A 150 4.50 16.06 -11.60
C LEU A 150 4.79 16.26 -13.10
N LYS A 151 5.14 15.20 -13.82
CA LYS A 151 5.36 15.24 -15.28
C LYS A 151 4.10 15.68 -16.05
N GLN A 152 2.93 15.17 -15.66
CA GLN A 152 1.66 15.59 -16.26
C GLN A 152 1.35 17.04 -15.94
N ILE A 153 1.51 17.46 -14.68
CA ILE A 153 1.29 18.85 -14.24
C ILE A 153 2.18 19.81 -15.04
N LEU A 154 3.47 19.52 -15.15
CA LEU A 154 4.42 20.34 -15.92
C LEU A 154 4.08 20.38 -17.42
N ARG A 155 3.58 19.29 -17.98
CA ARG A 155 3.16 19.25 -19.39
C ARG A 155 1.94 20.15 -19.61
N THR A 156 0.92 20.01 -18.78
CA THR A 156 -0.31 20.82 -18.88
C THR A 156 0.01 22.30 -18.71
N ALA A 157 0.85 22.67 -17.75
CA ALA A 157 1.28 24.06 -17.56
C ALA A 157 1.95 24.63 -18.83
N ARG A 158 2.86 23.87 -19.46
CA ARG A 158 3.52 24.28 -20.71
C ARG A 158 2.56 24.41 -21.89
N GLU A 159 1.54 23.58 -21.96
CA GLU A 159 0.51 23.64 -23.01
C GLU A 159 -0.34 24.91 -22.85
N GLN A 160 -0.74 25.24 -21.62
CA GLN A 160 -1.49 26.46 -21.31
C GLN A 160 -0.69 27.73 -21.61
N GLU A 161 0.61 27.77 -21.26
CA GLU A 161 1.48 28.90 -21.59
C GLU A 161 1.61 29.14 -23.10
N LYS A 162 1.68 28.05 -23.88
CA LYS A 162 1.75 28.15 -25.35
C LYS A 162 0.44 28.69 -25.93
N GLU A 163 -0.70 28.25 -25.42
CA GLU A 163 -2.01 28.68 -25.89
C GLU A 163 -2.27 30.16 -25.56
N ALA A 164 -1.93 30.59 -24.35
CA ALA A 164 -2.01 32.00 -23.94
C ALA A 164 -1.14 32.92 -24.84
N LYS A 165 0.08 32.50 -25.17
CA LYS A 165 0.98 33.22 -26.10
C LYS A 165 0.49 33.22 -27.54
N LYS A 166 -0.33 32.23 -27.94
CA LYS A 166 -0.91 32.14 -29.28
C LYS A 166 -2.09 33.09 -29.42
N GLN A 167 -2.97 33.14 -28.40
CA GLN A 167 -4.10 34.07 -28.35
C GLN A 167 -3.65 35.53 -28.28
N SER A 168 -2.57 35.84 -27.55
CA SER A 168 -2.02 37.20 -27.49
C SER A 168 -1.38 37.68 -28.81
N LYS A 169 -0.98 36.77 -29.71
CA LYS A 169 -0.41 37.11 -31.02
C LYS A 169 -1.47 37.30 -32.12
N VAL A 170 -2.68 36.76 -31.93
CA VAL A 170 -3.79 36.90 -32.90
C VAL A 170 -4.53 38.23 -32.70
N ALA A 171 -4.43 38.85 -31.52
CA ALA A 171 -5.08 40.11 -31.18
C ALA A 171 -4.25 41.37 -31.53
N SER A 172 -3.56 41.40 -32.68
CA SER A 172 -2.96 42.63 -33.21
C SER A 172 -3.92 43.27 -34.22
N PRO A 173 -4.64 44.37 -33.88
CA PRO A 173 -5.48 45.07 -34.82
C PRO A 173 -4.62 45.92 -35.77
N LEU A 174 -5.12 46.08 -37.00
CA LEU A 174 -4.70 47.07 -37.99
C LEU A 174 -4.83 48.50 -37.46
#